data_AF-A0A923QI77-F1
#
_entry.id   AF-A0A923QI77-F1
#
_cell.length_a   1.000
_cell.length_b   1.000
_cell.length_c   1.000
_cell.angle_alpha   90.00
_cell.angle_beta   90.00
_cell.angle_gamma   90.00
#
_symmetry.space_group_name_H-M   'P 1'
#
loop_
_entity.id
_entity.type
_entity.pdbx_description
1 polymer ?
#
loop_
_entity_poly.entity_id
_entity_poly.type
_entity_poly.pdbx_seq_one_letter_code
_entity_poly.pdbx_strand_id
1 'polypeptide(L)'
;MVERPQILALVLTAVQALNEERPAGGQLALSEDTLLFGDGAELDSLSLVSVIVDIETAVTDQFNEPISLTDDRAMNRSVSPFTHVAALVDYIHELLAEKA
;
A
#
# COMPACT_ATOMS: atom_id res chain seq x y z
N MET A 1 -16.64 -5.74 -9.53
CA MET A 1 -15.39 -6.50 -9.41
C MET A 1 -14.28 -5.48 -9.39
N VAL A 2 -13.50 -5.44 -8.31
CA VAL A 2 -12.38 -4.52 -8.19
C VAL A 2 -11.22 -5.09 -8.99
N GLU A 3 -10.65 -4.30 -9.90
CA GLU A 3 -9.53 -4.74 -10.74
C GLU A 3 -8.19 -4.34 -10.09
N ARG A 4 -7.23 -5.26 -10.09
CA ARG A 4 -5.83 -5.01 -9.68
C ARG A 4 -5.24 -3.68 -10.18
N PRO A 5 -5.39 -3.28 -11.46
CA PRO A 5 -4.88 -2.00 -11.96
C PRO A 5 -5.50 -0.77 -11.27
N GLN A 6 -6.74 -0.84 -10.79
CA GLN A 6 -7.36 0.29 -10.06
C GLN A 6 -6.72 0.47 -8.69
N ILE A 7 -6.46 -0.64 -8.00
CA ILE A 7 -5.75 -0.66 -6.72
C ILE A 7 -4.32 -0.15 -6.92
N LEU A 8 -3.64 -0.63 -7.96
CA LEU A 8 -2.28 -0.18 -8.30
C LEU A 8 -2.23 1.33 -8.51
N ALA A 9 -3.15 1.90 -9.30
CA ALA A 9 -3.21 3.34 -9.52
C ALA A 9 -3.39 4.12 -8.21
N LEU A 10 -4.23 3.61 -7.30
CA LEU A 10 -4.50 4.22 -6.01
C LEU A 10 -3.28 4.18 -5.07
N VAL A 11 -2.60 3.03 -5.00
CA VAL A 11 -1.35 2.89 -4.24
C VAL A 11 -0.26 3.79 -4.81
N LEU A 12 -0.08 3.83 -6.13
CA LEU A 12 0.90 4.71 -6.78
C LEU A 12 0.59 6.19 -6.53
N THR A 13 -0.69 6.57 -6.48
CA THR A 13 -1.11 7.94 -6.15
C THR A 13 -0.73 8.29 -4.71
N ALA A 14 -0.96 7.39 -3.75
CA ALA A 14 -0.55 7.60 -2.36
C ALA A 14 0.97 7.71 -2.22
N VAL A 15 1.74 6.85 -2.90
CA VAL A 15 3.21 6.91 -2.92
C VAL A 15 3.71 8.18 -3.61
N GLN A 16 3.03 8.63 -4.68
CA GLN A 16 3.38 9.87 -5.36
C GLN A 16 3.15 11.10 -4.48
N ALA A 17 2.03 11.17 -3.77
CA ALA A 17 1.75 12.24 -2.82
C ALA A 17 2.84 12.29 -1.74
N LEU A 18 3.21 11.13 -1.17
CA LEU A 18 4.31 11.03 -0.23
C LEU A 18 5.65 11.52 -0.83
N ASN A 19 5.92 11.17 -2.09
CA ASN A 19 7.13 11.62 -2.78
C ASN A 19 7.18 13.13 -3.02
N GLU A 20 6.04 13.81 -3.17
CA GLU A 20 5.99 15.27 -3.28
C GLU A 20 6.31 15.96 -1.95
N GLU A 21 6.00 15.30 -0.82
CA GLU A 21 6.36 15.78 0.52
C GLU A 21 7.83 15.46 0.88
N ARG A 22 8.48 14.57 0.11
CA ARG A 22 9.86 14.13 0.34
C ARG A 22 10.85 14.89 -0.55
N PRO A 23 12.07 15.13 -0.07
CA PRO A 23 13.12 15.72 -0.90
C PRO A 23 13.52 14.78 -2.05
N ALA A 24 13.93 15.35 -3.19
CA ALA A 24 14.27 14.61 -4.42
C ALA A 24 15.30 13.47 -4.26
N GLY A 25 16.09 13.48 -3.18
CA GLY A 25 17.07 12.43 -2.86
C GLY A 25 16.53 11.25 -2.05
N GLY A 26 15.25 11.26 -1.65
CA GLY A 26 14.61 10.18 -0.90
C GLY A 26 13.22 9.84 -1.44
N GLN A 27 13.01 10.07 -2.74
CA GLN A 27 11.77 9.72 -3.44
C GLN A 27 11.80 8.24 -3.82
N LEU A 28 10.72 7.55 -3.49
CA LEU A 28 10.50 6.16 -3.84
C LEU A 28 10.25 6.04 -5.35
N ALA A 29 10.67 4.93 -5.95
CA ALA A 29 10.27 4.65 -7.32
C ALA A 29 8.74 4.47 -7.40
N LEU A 30 8.10 4.95 -8.47
CA LEU A 30 6.68 4.68 -8.72
C LEU A 30 6.57 3.40 -9.56
N SER A 31 6.79 2.26 -8.92
CA SER A 31 6.78 0.94 -9.58
C SER A 31 6.29 -0.14 -8.63
N GLU A 32 5.88 -1.28 -9.18
CA GLU A 32 5.38 -2.43 -8.42
C GLU A 32 6.47 -3.07 -7.56
N ASP A 33 7.73 -3.01 -8.00
CA ASP A 33 8.90 -3.51 -7.28
C ASP A 33 9.43 -2.53 -6.22
N THR A 34 8.78 -1.38 -6.05
CA THR A 34 9.21 -0.39 -5.06
C THR A 34 9.06 -0.93 -3.66
N LEU A 35 10.17 -0.94 -2.91
CA LEU A 35 10.21 -1.39 -1.54
C LEU A 35 9.56 -0.36 -0.61
N LEU A 36 8.52 -0.78 0.10
CA LEU A 36 7.82 0.04 1.09
C LEU A 36 8.25 -0.32 2.53
N PHE A 37 8.78 -1.53 2.77
CA PHE A 37 9.20 -1.99 4.09
C PHE A 37 10.34 -3.00 4.01
N GLY A 38 11.25 -2.95 5.00
CA GLY A 38 12.35 -3.91 5.17
C GLY A 38 13.74 -3.30 5.05
N ASP A 39 14.75 -4.16 5.03
CA ASP A 39 16.18 -3.81 4.94
C ASP A 39 16.48 -3.29 3.51
N GLY A 40 16.28 -1.99 3.31
CA GLY A 40 16.41 -1.32 2.01
C GLY A 40 15.23 -0.42 1.62
N ALA A 41 14.15 -0.39 2.39
CA ALA A 41 13.08 0.58 2.20
C ALA A 41 13.49 1.96 2.74
N GLU A 42 13.18 3.01 1.99
CA GLU A 42 13.38 4.40 2.44
C GLU A 42 12.26 4.90 3.37
N LEU A 43 11.26 4.05 3.60
CA LEU A 43 10.09 4.32 4.43
C LEU A 43 10.37 3.91 5.87
N ASP A 44 10.26 4.88 6.78
CA ASP A 44 10.25 4.62 8.21
C ASP A 44 8.94 3.96 8.65
N SER A 45 8.96 3.26 9.79
CA SER A 45 7.77 2.59 10.33
C SER A 45 6.57 3.53 10.52
N LEU A 46 6.80 4.80 10.86
CA LEU A 46 5.74 5.82 10.99
C LEU A 46 5.17 6.23 9.64
N SER A 47 6.05 6.46 8.66
CA SER A 47 5.64 6.83 7.30
C SER A 47 4.88 5.68 6.63
N LEU A 48 5.29 4.43 6.89
CA LEU A 48 4.55 3.25 6.44
C LEU A 48 3.12 3.24 6.98
N VAL A 49 2.95 3.47 8.30
CA VAL A 49 1.60 3.52 8.90
C VAL A 49 0.75 4.63 8.26
N SER A 50 1.33 5.80 7.98
CA SER A 50 0.61 6.88 7.28
C SER A 50 0.13 6.44 5.90
N VAL A 51 1.03 5.89 5.08
CA VAL A 51 0.70 5.41 3.73
C VAL A 51 -0.36 4.33 3.77
N ILE A 52 -0.30 3.43 4.75
CA ILE A 52 -1.30 2.39 4.94
C ILE A 52 -2.68 3.00 5.20
N VAL A 53 -2.78 3.94 6.14
CA VAL A 53 -4.05 4.60 6.48
C VAL A 53 -4.60 5.41 5.30
N ASP A 54 -3.73 6.09 4.55
CA ASP A 54 -4.12 6.83 3.34
C ASP A 54 -4.66 5.88 2.27
N ILE A 55 -4.02 4.74 2.06
CA ILE A 55 -4.48 3.72 1.11
C ILE A 55 -5.80 3.10 1.57
N GLU A 56 -5.94 2.71 2.85
CA GLU A 56 -7.19 2.18 3.41
C GLU A 56 -8.34 3.16 3.20
N THR A 57 -8.09 4.45 3.48
CA THR A 57 -9.09 5.52 3.32
C THR A 57 -9.45 5.70 1.85
N ALA A 58 -8.46 5.78 0.96
CA ALA A 58 -8.68 5.94 -0.47
C ALA A 58 -9.39 4.73 -1.09
N VAL A 59 -9.05 3.51 -0.69
CA VAL A 59 -9.78 2.29 -1.10
C VAL A 59 -11.22 2.35 -0.59
N THR A 60 -11.42 2.70 0.67
CA THR A 60 -12.77 2.80 1.26
C THR A 60 -13.61 3.86 0.55
N ASP A 61 -13.04 5.02 0.21
CA ASP A 61 -13.75 6.09 -0.51
C ASP A 61 -14.06 5.68 -1.96
N GLN A 62 -13.11 5.04 -2.64
CA GLN A 62 -13.22 4.64 -4.04
C GLN A 62 -14.17 3.44 -4.25
N PHE A 63 -14.07 2.43 -3.39
CA PHE A 63 -14.77 1.15 -3.53
C PHE A 63 -15.94 1.00 -2.54
N ASN A 64 -16.13 1.96 -1.64
CA ASN A 64 -17.13 1.93 -0.57
C ASN A 64 -16.98 0.70 0.35
N GLU A 65 -15.78 0.12 0.40
CA GLU A 65 -15.46 -1.07 1.18
C GLU A 65 -14.33 -0.79 2.17
N PRO A 66 -14.61 -0.85 3.48
CA PRO A 66 -13.59 -0.68 4.50
C PRO A 66 -12.69 -1.92 4.57
N ILE A 67 -11.43 -1.75 4.19
CA ILE A 67 -10.37 -2.75 4.35
C ILE A 67 -9.49 -2.41 5.55
N SER A 68 -8.86 -3.42 6.14
CA SER A 68 -7.79 -3.22 7.11
C SER A 68 -6.52 -3.92 6.64
N LEU A 69 -5.54 -3.12 6.26
CA LEU A 69 -4.20 -3.54 5.90
C LEU A 69 -3.41 -3.95 7.14
N THR A 70 -3.63 -3.28 8.28
CA THR A 70 -2.96 -3.55 9.58
C THR A 70 -3.58 -4.69 10.40
N ASP A 71 -4.51 -5.45 9.82
CA ASP A 71 -5.15 -6.58 10.50
C ASP A 71 -4.13 -7.64 10.98
N ASP A 72 -4.43 -8.39 12.05
CA ASP A 72 -3.56 -9.43 12.63
C ASP A 72 -3.04 -10.43 11.56
N ARG A 73 -3.79 -10.62 10.47
CA ARG A 73 -3.39 -11.42 9.30
C ARG A 73 -2.13 -10.90 8.60
N ALA A 74 -1.96 -9.58 8.48
CA ALA A 74 -0.78 -8.98 7.87
C ALA A 74 0.47 -9.17 8.75
N MET A 75 0.29 -9.17 10.08
CA MET A 75 1.37 -9.44 11.05
C MET A 75 1.75 -10.92 11.12
N ASN A 76 0.82 -11.83 10.86
CA ASN A 76 1.04 -13.28 10.98
C ASN A 76 1.41 -13.97 9.64
N ARG A 77 1.50 -13.22 8.53
CA ARG A 77 1.97 -13.74 7.24
C ARG A 77 3.49 -13.90 7.23
N SER A 78 3.96 -15.02 6.64
CA SER A 78 5.39 -15.29 6.46
C SER A 78 6.09 -14.30 5.50
N VAL A 79 5.32 -13.63 4.64
CA VAL A 79 5.77 -12.55 3.76
C VAL A 79 4.96 -11.31 4.09
N SER A 80 5.63 -10.26 4.56
CA SER A 80 4.96 -9.01 4.94
C SER A 80 4.39 -8.34 3.67
N PRO A 81 3.07 -8.09 3.56
CA PRO A 81 2.44 -7.50 2.37
C PRO A 81 2.93 -6.06 2.12
N PHE A 82 3.64 -5.47 3.08
CA PHE A 82 4.25 -4.15 3.00
C PHE A 82 5.64 -4.16 2.39
N THR A 83 6.18 -5.30 1.96
CA THR A 83 7.55 -5.35 1.41
C THR A 83 7.70 -4.50 0.15
N HIS A 84 6.79 -4.64 -0.81
CA HIS A 84 6.78 -3.85 -2.03
C HIS A 84 5.36 -3.54 -2.52
N VAL A 85 5.22 -2.56 -3.41
CA VAL A 85 3.93 -2.09 -3.94
C VAL A 85 3.11 -3.23 -4.54
N ALA A 86 3.70 -4.13 -5.32
CA ALA A 86 2.97 -5.26 -5.90
C ALA A 86 2.35 -6.19 -4.85
N ALA A 87 3.09 -6.52 -3.78
CA ALA A 87 2.58 -7.35 -2.70
C ALA A 87 1.43 -6.68 -1.96
N LEU A 88 1.50 -5.35 -1.78
CA LEU A 88 0.44 -4.56 -1.17
C LEU A 88 -0.82 -4.56 -2.03
N VAL A 89 -0.66 -4.35 -3.34
CA VAL A 89 -1.75 -4.35 -4.32
C VAL A 89 -2.45 -5.71 -4.37
N ASP A 90 -1.68 -6.80 -4.42
CA ASP A 90 -2.24 -8.16 -4.42
C ASP A 90 -2.99 -8.44 -3.11
N TYR A 91 -2.46 -7.96 -1.97
CA TYR A 91 -3.11 -8.13 -0.68
C TYR A 91 -4.43 -7.34 -0.57
N ILE A 92 -4.47 -6.08 -1.03
CA ILE A 92 -5.70 -5.28 -1.08
C ILE A 92 -6.74 -5.96 -1.99
N HIS A 93 -6.31 -6.47 -3.14
CA HIS A 93 -7.19 -7.18 -4.06
C HIS A 93 -7.79 -8.43 -3.42
N GLU A 94 -7.00 -9.20 -2.67
CA GLU A 94 -7.47 -10.35 -1.90
C GLU A 94 -8.50 -9.95 -0.83
N LEU A 95 -8.23 -8.88 -0.07
CA LEU A 95 -9.13 -8.37 0.97
C LEU A 95 -10.48 -7.91 0.41
N LEU A 96 -10.47 -7.19 -0.71
CA LEU A 96 -11.68 -6.74 -1.40
C LEU A 96 -12.45 -7.92 -2.02
N ALA A 97 -11.73 -8.92 -2.54
CA ALA A 97 -12.36 -10.13 -3.07
C ALA A 97 -12.99 -11.02 -1.99
N GLU A 98 -12.44 -11.05 -0.76
CA GLU A 98 -13.04 -11.76 0.38
C GLU A 98 -14.34 -11.11 0.89
N LYS A 99 -14.51 -9.80 0.68
CA LYS A 99 -15.64 -9.02 1.19
C LYS A 99 -16.78 -8.79 0.18
N ALA A 100 -16.51 -8.99 -1.11
CA ALA A 100 -17.45 -8.82 -2.23
C ALA A 100 -18.52 -9.93 -2.37
#